data_AF-A0A0F3GRC6-F1
#
_entry.id   AF-A0A0F3GRC6-F1
#
_cell.length_a   1.000
_cell.length_b   1.000
_cell.length_c   1.000
_cell.angle_alpha   90.00
_cell.angle_beta   90.00
_cell.angle_gamma   90.00
#
_symmetry.space_group_name_H-M   'P 1'
#
loop_
_entity.id
_entity.type
_entity.pdbx_description
1 polymer ?
#
loop_
_entity_poly.entity_id
_entity_poly.type
_entity_poly.pdbx_seq_one_letter_code
_entity_poly.pdbx_strand_id
1 'polypeptide(L)'
;MAILSTDINMEDDEIVRIYGKRWDIEVFFKMCKSFLNLAKEFQGRSYDSMIAHTTIVFCRYMMLTVEKRDNEDSRTFGILFYECCDEVKDIQYIEALSLLLKLLKEYLHTHQLIPDDKIQALIDAFISVLPAFFKAKLLKFKCES
;
A
#
# COMPACT_ATOMS: atom_id res chain seq x y z
N MET A 1 -31.77 -6.31 -5.08
CA MET A 1 -31.49 -4.92 -4.66
C MET A 1 -31.07 -4.15 -5.89
N ALA A 2 -31.55 -2.93 -6.10
CA ALA A 2 -31.12 -2.07 -7.21
C ALA A 2 -30.34 -0.89 -6.63
N ILE A 3 -29.14 -0.63 -7.16
CA ILE A 3 -28.30 0.52 -6.81
C ILE A 3 -28.25 1.42 -8.05
N LEU A 4 -28.53 2.71 -7.87
CA LEU A 4 -28.45 3.70 -8.93
C LEU A 4 -27.22 4.58 -8.70
N SER A 5 -26.41 4.76 -9.74
CA SER A 5 -25.24 5.64 -9.72
C SER A 5 -25.44 6.78 -10.72
N THR A 6 -24.94 7.96 -10.38
CA THR A 6 -24.83 9.09 -11.31
C THR A 6 -23.61 8.95 -12.22
N ASP A 7 -22.62 8.15 -11.82
CA ASP A 7 -21.48 7.81 -12.65
C ASP A 7 -21.79 6.57 -13.48
N ILE A 8 -21.89 6.77 -14.80
CA ILE A 8 -22.22 5.74 -15.79
C ILE A 8 -20.99 4.99 -16.30
N ASN A 9 -19.78 5.42 -15.95
CA ASN A 9 -18.53 4.79 -16.39
C ASN A 9 -17.91 3.88 -15.33
N MET A 10 -18.49 3.87 -14.12
CA MET A 10 -18.01 3.05 -13.01
C MET A 10 -18.45 1.60 -13.17
N GLU A 11 -17.53 0.66 -12.90
CA GLU A 11 -17.85 -0.76 -12.93
C GLU A 11 -18.84 -1.15 -11.81
N ASP A 12 -19.68 -2.15 -12.08
CA ASP A 12 -20.77 -2.55 -11.18
C ASP A 12 -20.27 -3.01 -9.80
N ASP A 13 -19.14 -3.71 -9.76
CA ASP A 13 -18.49 -4.19 -8.53
C ASP A 13 -17.98 -3.02 -7.67
N GLU A 14 -17.43 -1.99 -8.30
CA GLU A 14 -16.99 -0.76 -7.64
C GLU A 14 -18.20 0.02 -7.06
N ILE A 15 -19.32 0.09 -7.79
CA ILE A 15 -20.57 0.67 -7.30
C ILE A 15 -21.04 -0.07 -6.04
N VAL A 16 -21.06 -1.41 -6.08
CA VAL A 16 -21.44 -2.24 -4.92
C VAL A 16 -20.48 -2.04 -3.76
N ARG A 17 -19.17 -1.96 -4.02
CA ARG A 17 -18.14 -1.73 -2.99
C ARG A 17 -18.32 -0.39 -2.29
N ILE A 18 -18.56 0.68 -3.04
CA ILE A 18 -18.82 2.02 -2.48
C ILE A 18 -20.12 2.01 -1.69
N TYR A 19 -21.19 1.43 -2.23
CA TYR A 19 -22.47 1.33 -1.53
C TYR A 19 -22.35 0.55 -0.21
N GLY A 20 -21.47 -0.45 -0.15
CA GLY A 20 -21.16 -1.20 1.07
C GLY A 20 -20.73 -0.31 2.24
N LYS A 21 -20.02 0.79 1.97
CA LYS A 21 -19.58 1.77 3.00
C LYS A 21 -20.76 2.50 3.65
N ARG A 22 -21.96 2.46 3.07
CA ARG A 22 -23.18 3.06 3.66
C ARG A 22 -23.45 2.51 5.07
N TRP A 23 -23.15 1.23 5.31
CA TRP A 23 -23.39 0.60 6.63
C TRP A 23 -22.58 1.24 7.76
N ASP A 24 -21.47 1.90 7.45
CA ASP A 24 -20.63 2.57 8.45
C ASP A 24 -21.39 3.65 9.22
N ILE A 25 -22.40 4.29 8.62
CA ILE A 25 -23.22 5.29 9.31
C ILE A 25 -24.10 4.64 10.41
N GLU A 26 -24.54 3.40 10.21
CA GLU A 26 -25.34 2.66 11.18
C GLU A 26 -24.47 2.25 12.37
N VAL A 27 -23.23 1.82 12.11
CA VAL A 27 -22.23 1.55 13.14
C VAL A 27 -21.89 2.84 13.91
N PHE A 28 -21.66 3.95 13.21
CA PHE A 28 -21.45 5.26 13.82
C PHE A 28 -22.59 5.63 14.78
N PHE A 29 -23.84 5.60 14.33
CA PHE A 29 -24.98 5.96 15.18
C PHE A 29 -25.17 4.98 16.34
N LYS A 30 -24.90 3.68 16.13
CA LYS A 30 -24.90 2.69 17.20
C LYS A 30 -23.86 3.06 18.27
N MET A 31 -22.65 3.42 17.87
CA MET A 31 -21.58 3.80 18.79
C MET A 31 -21.92 5.09 19.56
N CYS A 32 -22.37 6.12 18.85
CA CYS A 32 -22.74 7.40 19.46
C CYS A 32 -23.87 7.25 20.49
N LYS A 33 -24.92 6.47 20.20
CA LYS A 33 -26.04 6.24 21.13
C LYS A 33 -25.70 5.33 22.29
N SER A 34 -24.89 4.30 22.06
CA SER A 34 -24.62 3.26 23.06
C SER A 34 -23.51 3.66 24.02
N PHE A 35 -22.48 4.33 23.52
CA PHE A 35 -21.25 4.57 24.28
C PHE A 35 -20.94 6.05 24.50
N LEU A 36 -21.46 6.94 23.65
CA LEU A 36 -21.20 8.38 23.74
C LEU A 36 -22.43 9.20 24.16
N ASN A 37 -23.44 8.53 24.72
CA ASN A 37 -24.62 9.14 25.33
C ASN A 37 -25.38 10.13 24.43
N LEU A 38 -25.36 9.94 23.11
CA LEU A 38 -26.19 10.72 22.19
C LEU A 38 -27.67 10.65 22.64
N ALA A 39 -28.30 11.81 22.83
CA ALA A 39 -29.66 12.01 23.35
C ALA A 39 -29.92 11.57 24.81
N LYS A 40 -28.94 11.03 25.54
CA LYS A 40 -29.08 10.59 26.94
C LYS A 40 -28.35 11.48 27.94
N GLU A 41 -27.21 12.05 27.55
CA GLU A 41 -26.37 12.88 28.43
C GLU A 41 -27.06 14.20 28.84
N PHE A 42 -27.92 14.72 27.97
CA PHE A 42 -28.51 16.05 28.11
C PHE A 42 -30.00 16.02 27.73
N GLN A 43 -30.85 16.61 28.58
CA GLN A 43 -32.30 16.69 28.40
C GLN A 43 -32.80 18.14 28.27
N GLY A 44 -31.92 19.06 27.87
CA GLY A 44 -32.31 20.45 27.65
C GLY A 44 -33.21 20.61 26.43
N ARG A 45 -34.12 21.58 26.49
CA ARG A 45 -35.13 21.84 25.46
C ARG A 45 -34.73 22.91 24.45
N SER A 46 -33.58 23.55 24.64
CA SER A 46 -33.05 24.53 23.69
C SER A 46 -32.47 23.82 22.46
N TYR A 47 -32.88 24.28 21.28
CA TYR A 47 -32.41 23.74 20.01
C TYR A 47 -30.90 23.92 19.83
N ASP A 48 -30.37 25.08 20.21
CA ASP A 48 -28.93 25.36 20.17
C ASP A 48 -28.14 24.40 21.05
N SER A 49 -28.66 24.11 22.25
CA SER A 49 -28.03 23.16 23.16
C SER A 49 -28.06 21.73 22.62
N MET A 50 -29.14 21.33 21.94
CA MET A 50 -29.22 20.01 21.28
C MET A 50 -28.24 19.88 20.12
N ILE A 51 -28.08 20.93 19.30
CA ILE A 51 -27.07 20.97 18.23
C ILE A 51 -25.68 20.88 18.84
N ALA A 52 -25.38 21.72 19.83
CA ALA A 52 -24.07 21.73 20.49
C ALA A 52 -23.72 20.35 21.08
N HIS A 53 -24.66 19.73 21.79
CA HIS A 53 -24.49 18.38 22.33
C HIS A 53 -24.19 17.35 21.24
N THR A 54 -25.00 17.33 20.18
CA THR A 54 -24.84 16.39 19.06
C THR A 54 -23.47 16.56 18.40
N THR A 55 -23.06 17.80 18.12
CA THR A 55 -21.75 18.12 17.54
C THR A 55 -20.61 17.64 18.43
N ILE A 56 -20.69 17.87 19.74
CA ILE A 56 -19.67 17.42 20.69
C ILE A 56 -19.56 15.89 20.69
N VAL A 57 -20.68 15.17 20.72
CA VAL A 57 -20.69 13.70 20.66
C VAL A 57 -20.04 13.19 19.37
N PHE A 58 -20.34 13.83 18.23
CA PHE A 58 -19.77 13.44 16.94
C PHE A 58 -18.26 13.72 16.89
N CYS A 59 -17.80 14.86 17.41
CA CYS A 59 -16.38 15.16 17.55
C CYS A 59 -15.65 14.13 18.41
N ARG A 60 -16.23 13.73 19.56
CA ARG A 60 -15.66 12.67 20.41
C ARG A 60 -15.52 11.35 19.64
N TYR A 61 -16.54 10.95 18.87
CA TYR A 61 -16.46 9.76 18.03
C TYR A 61 -15.32 9.86 17.01
N MET A 62 -15.19 11.01 16.33
CA MET A 62 -14.13 11.20 15.32
C MET A 62 -12.75 11.06 15.94
N MET A 63 -12.50 11.69 17.09
CA MET A 63 -11.23 11.57 17.82
C MET A 63 -10.92 10.12 18.19
N LEU A 64 -11.88 9.42 18.80
CA LEU A 64 -11.71 8.01 19.18
C LEU A 64 -11.49 7.09 17.97
N THR A 65 -12.12 7.39 16.84
CA THR A 65 -11.99 6.59 15.62
C THR A 65 -10.62 6.78 14.98
N VAL A 66 -10.07 8.00 15.01
CA VAL A 66 -8.70 8.28 14.56
C VAL A 66 -7.71 7.55 15.43
N GLU A 67 -7.78 7.71 16.75
CA GLU A 67 -6.91 7.01 17.70
C GLU A 67 -6.98 5.48 17.52
N LYS A 68 -8.18 4.93 17.33
CA LYS A 68 -8.36 3.50 17.04
C LYS A 68 -7.66 3.09 15.75
N ARG A 69 -7.72 3.91 14.69
CA ARG A 69 -7.05 3.57 13.41
C ARG A 69 -5.54 3.58 13.54
N ASP A 70 -5.01 4.56 14.26
CA ASP A 70 -3.57 4.70 14.47
C ASP A 70 -2.99 3.54 15.30
N ASN A 71 -3.78 2.98 16.23
CA ASN A 71 -3.32 1.93 17.13
C ASN A 71 -3.71 0.49 16.69
N GLU A 72 -4.83 0.29 16.01
CA GLU A 72 -5.40 -1.05 15.76
C GLU A 72 -5.68 -1.36 14.28
N ASP A 73 -5.62 -0.40 13.35
CA ASP A 73 -5.97 -0.63 11.95
C ASP A 73 -4.74 -0.98 11.11
N SER A 74 -4.59 -2.26 10.78
CA SER A 74 -3.52 -2.76 9.91
C SER A 74 -3.61 -2.23 8.47
N ARG A 75 -4.73 -1.64 8.05
CA ARG A 75 -4.87 -1.01 6.71
C ARG A 75 -4.05 0.27 6.57
N THR A 76 -3.61 0.87 7.67
CA THR A 76 -2.68 2.00 7.67
C THR A 76 -1.30 1.58 7.12
N PHE A 77 -0.95 0.29 7.24
CA PHE A 77 0.20 -0.33 6.58
C PHE A 77 -0.08 -0.82 5.16
N GLY A 78 -1.31 -0.73 4.65
CA GLY A 78 -1.65 -1.24 3.32
C GLY A 78 -0.84 -0.56 2.23
N ILE A 79 -0.69 0.76 2.30
CA ILE A 79 0.14 1.53 1.36
C ILE A 79 1.61 1.15 1.51
N LEU A 80 2.13 1.09 2.74
CA LEU A 80 3.52 0.66 2.98
C LEU A 80 3.76 -0.78 2.48
N PHE A 81 2.79 -1.67 2.65
CA PHE A 81 2.84 -3.04 2.16
C PHE A 81 2.85 -3.09 0.63
N TYR A 82 2.02 -2.29 -0.05
CA TYR A 82 2.04 -2.22 -1.52
C TYR A 82 3.33 -1.59 -2.04
N GLU A 83 3.84 -0.52 -1.42
CA GLU A 83 5.13 0.07 -1.76
C GLU A 83 6.29 -0.91 -1.52
N CYS A 84 6.29 -1.63 -0.40
CA CYS A 84 7.26 -2.69 -0.14
C CYS A 84 7.13 -3.84 -1.14
N CYS A 85 5.92 -4.25 -1.53
CA CYS A 85 5.74 -5.30 -2.54
C CYS A 85 6.27 -4.88 -3.90
N ASP A 86 6.09 -3.61 -4.28
CA ASP A 86 6.63 -3.08 -5.54
C ASP A 86 8.16 -2.94 -5.48
N GLU A 87 8.72 -2.55 -4.33
CA GLU A 87 10.18 -2.53 -4.13
C GLU A 87 10.78 -3.96 -4.11
N VAL A 88 10.08 -4.94 -3.55
CA VAL A 88 10.48 -6.36 -3.56
C VAL A 88 10.43 -6.96 -4.97
N LYS A 89 9.44 -6.62 -5.80
CA LYS A 89 9.41 -7.06 -7.22
C LYS A 89 10.63 -6.56 -7.99
N ASP A 90 11.06 -5.33 -7.73
CA ASP A 90 12.26 -4.75 -8.33
C ASP A 90 13.54 -5.49 -7.90
N ILE A 91 13.64 -5.90 -6.64
CA ILE A 91 14.75 -6.71 -6.12
C ILE A 91 14.79 -8.07 -6.84
N GLN A 92 13.65 -8.75 -7.00
CA GLN A 92 13.56 -10.04 -7.70
C GLN A 92 14.04 -9.97 -9.16
N TYR A 93 13.74 -8.87 -9.88
CA TYR A 93 14.20 -8.69 -11.26
C TYR A 93 15.73 -8.58 -11.33
N ILE A 94 16.35 -7.85 -10.40
CA ILE A 94 17.80 -7.66 -10.38
C ILE A 94 18.53 -8.92 -9.94
N GLU A 95 17.96 -9.66 -8.99
CA GLU A 95 18.46 -10.99 -8.60
C GLU A 95 18.40 -11.96 -9.78
N ALA A 96 17.30 -11.98 -10.54
CA ALA A 96 17.17 -12.81 -11.73
C ALA A 96 18.19 -12.43 -12.82
N LEU A 97 18.41 -11.13 -13.06
CA LEU A 97 19.42 -10.66 -14.01
C LEU A 97 20.84 -11.03 -13.55
N SER A 98 21.14 -10.91 -12.24
CA SER A 98 22.44 -11.28 -11.68
C SER A 98 22.68 -12.78 -11.78
N LEU A 99 21.66 -13.60 -11.53
CA LEU A 99 21.71 -15.05 -11.69
C LEU A 99 21.95 -15.44 -13.16
N LEU A 100 21.26 -14.81 -14.12
CA LEU A 100 21.47 -15.04 -15.55
C LEU A 100 22.91 -14.72 -15.97
N LEU A 101 23.48 -13.60 -15.50
CA LEU A 101 24.87 -13.24 -15.77
C LEU A 101 25.86 -14.23 -15.15
N LYS A 102 25.58 -14.73 -13.95
CA LYS A 102 26.39 -15.76 -13.30
C LYS A 102 26.35 -17.08 -14.08
N LEU A 103 25.17 -17.54 -14.46
CA LEU A 103 24.99 -18.75 -15.26
C LEU A 103 25.67 -18.64 -16.64
N LEU A 104 25.59 -17.46 -17.28
CA LEU A 104 26.31 -17.19 -18.52
C LEU A 104 27.83 -17.30 -18.33
N LYS A 105 28.37 -16.72 -17.25
CA LYS A 105 29.80 -16.83 -16.92
C LYS A 105 30.23 -18.28 -16.70
N GLU A 106 29.44 -19.04 -15.94
CA GLU A 106 29.68 -20.47 -15.69
C GLU A 106 29.63 -21.30 -16.98
N TYR A 107 28.68 -21.03 -17.87
CA TYR A 107 28.57 -21.69 -19.17
C TYR A 107 29.78 -21.40 -20.07
N LEU A 108 30.18 -20.13 -20.19
CA LEU A 108 31.32 -19.72 -21.01
C LEU A 108 32.64 -20.32 -20.50
N HIS A 109 32.82 -20.37 -19.18
CA HIS A 109 33.97 -21.00 -18.54
C HIS A 109 33.98 -22.53 -18.75
N THR A 110 32.84 -23.20 -18.53
CA THR A 110 32.73 -24.67 -18.64
C THR A 110 33.03 -25.17 -20.05
N HIS A 111 32.60 -24.43 -21.07
CA HIS A 111 32.84 -24.78 -22.46
C HIS A 111 34.16 -24.21 -23.03
N GLN A 112 34.99 -23.55 -22.21
CA GLN A 112 36.25 -22.91 -22.61
C GLN A 112 36.10 -22.04 -23.86
N LEU A 113 34.93 -21.42 -24.04
CA LEU A 113 34.60 -20.67 -25.25
C LEU A 113 35.47 -19.42 -25.35
N ILE A 114 35.83 -18.84 -24.20
CA ILE A 114 36.58 -17.60 -24.09
C ILE A 114 37.46 -17.67 -22.81
N PRO A 115 38.68 -17.11 -22.83
CA PRO A 115 39.49 -16.88 -21.64
C PRO A 115 38.79 -16.04 -20.55
N ASP A 116 39.05 -16.34 -19.27
CA ASP A 116 38.37 -15.70 -18.13
C ASP A 116 38.52 -14.18 -18.06
N ASP A 117 39.68 -13.66 -18.46
CA ASP A 117 39.97 -12.23 -18.53
C ASP A 117 39.04 -11.51 -19.53
N LYS A 118 38.66 -12.19 -20.60
CA LYS A 118 37.73 -11.68 -21.62
C LYS A 118 36.27 -11.85 -21.20
N ILE A 119 35.93 -12.88 -20.42
CA ILE A 119 34.57 -13.05 -19.88
C ILE A 119 34.22 -11.89 -18.94
N GLN A 120 35.14 -11.52 -18.05
CA GLN A 120 34.91 -10.40 -17.14
C GLN A 120 34.79 -9.07 -17.90
N ALA A 121 35.67 -8.84 -18.89
CA ALA A 121 35.60 -7.67 -19.75
C ALA A 121 34.27 -7.57 -20.53
N LEU A 122 33.71 -8.69 -20.99
CA LEU A 122 32.42 -8.74 -21.66
C LEU A 122 31.28 -8.34 -20.72
N ILE A 123 31.26 -8.88 -19.49
CA ILE A 123 30.24 -8.56 -18.49
C ILE A 123 30.30 -7.08 -18.10
N ASP A 124 31.50 -6.55 -17.87
CA ASP A 124 31.66 -5.14 -17.50
C ASP A 124 31.29 -4.21 -18.68
N ALA A 125 31.61 -4.60 -19.93
CA ALA A 125 31.16 -3.88 -21.11
C ALA A 125 29.63 -3.90 -21.26
N PHE A 126 28.99 -5.05 -21.04
CA PHE A 126 27.54 -5.18 -21.06
C PHE A 126 26.88 -4.28 -20.01
N ILE A 127 27.36 -4.32 -18.76
CA ILE A 127 26.88 -3.45 -17.67
C ILE A 127 27.08 -1.97 -18.02
N SER A 128 28.18 -1.62 -18.69
CA SER A 128 28.48 -0.23 -19.08
C SER A 128 27.49 0.36 -20.11
N VAL A 129 26.79 -0.48 -20.88
CA VAL A 129 25.81 -0.05 -21.88
C VAL A 129 24.38 -0.03 -21.31
N LEU A 130 24.14 -0.63 -20.15
CA LEU A 130 22.81 -0.64 -19.51
C LEU A 130 22.34 0.79 -19.14
N PRO A 131 21.01 1.02 -19.12
CA PRO A 131 20.42 2.24 -18.56
C PRO A 131 20.88 2.54 -17.12
N ALA A 132 20.92 3.82 -16.75
CA ALA A 132 21.40 4.28 -15.44
C ALA A 132 20.68 3.61 -14.26
N PHE A 133 19.38 3.33 -14.41
CA PHE A 133 18.57 2.61 -13.43
C PHE A 133 19.14 1.24 -13.06
N PHE A 134 19.50 0.42 -14.07
CA PHE A 134 20.05 -0.92 -13.83
C PHE A 134 21.48 -0.87 -13.27
N LYS A 135 22.30 0.08 -13.73
CA LYS A 135 23.67 0.28 -13.20
C LYS A 135 23.68 0.60 -11.72
N ALA A 136 22.84 1.54 -11.29
CA ALA A 136 22.77 1.97 -9.88
C ALA A 136 22.36 0.82 -8.95
N LYS A 137 21.48 -0.07 -9.41
CA LYS A 137 21.01 -1.20 -8.61
C LYS A 137 21.95 -2.42 -8.65
N LEU A 138 22.62 -2.70 -9.77
CA LEU A 138 23.63 -3.78 -9.87
C LEU A 138 24.91 -3.50 -9.06
N LEU A 139 25.30 -2.22 -8.93
CA LEU A 139 26.49 -1.82 -8.15
C LEU A 139 26.34 -2.07 -6.64
N LYS A 140 25.10 -2.04 -6.11
CA LYS A 140 24.84 -2.32 -4.68
C LYS A 140 25.18 -3.76 -4.29
N PHE A 141 25.06 -4.72 -5.22
CA PHE A 141 25.38 -6.14 -4.98
C PHE A 141 26.87 -6.47 -5.01
N LYS A 142 27.73 -5.58 -5.54
CA LYS A 142 29.20 -5.78 -5.48
C LYS A 142 29.79 -5.49 -4.09
N CYS A 143 29.01 -4.92 -3.15
CA CYS A 143 29.48 -4.52 -1.82
C CYS A 143 29.24 -5.54 -0.69
N GLU A 144 28.64 -6.70 -0.99
CA GLU A 144 28.48 -7.81 -0.03
C GLU A 144 29.35 -9.01 -0.44
N SER A 145 30.67 -8.81 -0.47
CA SER A 145 31.67 -9.88 -0.54
C SER A 145 32.85 -9.57 0.37
#